data_AF-A0A413CVG8-F1
#
_entry.id   AF-A0A413CVG8-F1
#
_cell.length_a   1.000
_cell.length_b   1.000
_cell.length_c   1.000
_cell.angle_alpha   90.00
_cell.angle_beta   90.00
_cell.angle_gamma   90.00
#
_symmetry.space_group_name_H-M   'P 1'
#
loop_
_entity.id
_entity.type
_entity.pdbx_description
1 polymer ?
#
loop_
_entity_poly.entity_id
_entity_poly.type
_entity_poly.pdbx_seq_one_letter_code
_entity_poly.pdbx_strand_id
1 'polypeptide(L)'
;MKKRRRRVRKSVIFVIVVLLLIIALLISMIAKKVSDKEVSEPKQEKTTETKKENKKQQTNLPKVKKINQSGDPYENTVTVSDLDSIYILVNKYSGLPADYEPSDLVQVPSSGENENVRMRKEAAEAFEKLIETASNEGFILNACSAYRSYAYQTDLFNSGAASNGEEYADRYWTRPGYSEHQSGLAVDIRMDNDCSDLDAVRNNSHYDWLLENMHMYGFILRYPDDKEDKTKIAPESWHLRYVGQDLATYLYKNNLALDEYYGA
;
A
#
# COMPACT_ATOMS: atom_id res chain seq x y z
N MET A 1 7.98 -74.44 6.78
CA MET A 1 7.87 -72.95 6.76
C MET A 1 8.72 -72.20 5.71
N LYS A 2 9.88 -72.70 5.23
CA LYS A 2 10.77 -71.96 4.30
C LYS A 2 10.22 -71.71 2.87
N LYS A 3 9.36 -72.59 2.32
CA LYS A 3 8.82 -72.47 0.94
C LYS A 3 7.82 -71.31 0.77
N ARG A 4 6.99 -71.00 1.77
CA ARG A 4 5.96 -69.95 1.71
C ARG A 4 6.57 -68.54 1.72
N ARG A 5 7.60 -68.31 2.55
CA ARG A 5 8.38 -67.05 2.58
C ARG A 5 9.13 -66.77 1.26
N ARG A 6 9.61 -67.82 0.57
CA ARG A 6 10.25 -67.68 -0.75
C ARG A 6 9.26 -67.29 -1.86
N ARG A 7 8.02 -67.81 -1.85
CA ARG A 7 6.98 -67.40 -2.81
C ARG A 7 6.57 -65.93 -2.60
N VAL A 8 6.32 -65.52 -1.36
CA VAL A 8 5.95 -64.12 -1.05
C VAL A 8 7.06 -63.13 -1.45
N ARG A 9 8.34 -63.45 -1.18
CA ARG A 9 9.46 -62.60 -1.65
C ARG A 9 9.55 -62.50 -3.17
N LYS A 10 9.30 -63.59 -3.90
CA LYS A 10 9.27 -63.55 -5.38
C LYS A 10 8.12 -62.71 -5.92
N SER A 11 6.94 -62.77 -5.28
CA SER A 11 5.78 -61.94 -5.66
C SER A 11 5.98 -60.45 -5.39
N VAL A 12 6.63 -60.09 -4.27
CA VAL A 12 6.94 -58.68 -3.94
C VAL A 12 8.00 -58.12 -4.89
N ILE A 13 9.04 -58.89 -5.21
CA ILE A 13 10.06 -58.48 -6.20
C ILE A 13 9.41 -58.30 -7.59
N PHE A 14 8.49 -59.18 -7.97
CA PHE A 14 7.76 -59.05 -9.24
C PHE A 14 6.92 -57.75 -9.30
N VAL A 15 6.19 -57.41 -8.22
CA VAL A 15 5.41 -56.17 -8.15
C VAL A 15 6.30 -54.93 -8.23
N ILE A 16 7.46 -54.93 -7.55
CA ILE A 16 8.42 -53.82 -7.61
C ILE A 16 8.99 -53.65 -9.02
N VAL A 17 9.34 -54.74 -9.70
CA VAL A 17 9.85 -54.70 -11.08
C VAL A 17 8.80 -54.15 -12.05
N VAL A 18 7.53 -54.56 -11.90
CA VAL A 18 6.43 -54.02 -12.72
C VAL A 18 6.22 -52.53 -12.46
N LEU A 19 6.27 -52.08 -11.21
CA LEU A 19 6.16 -50.66 -10.85
C LEU A 19 7.30 -49.82 -11.44
N LEU A 20 8.54 -50.33 -11.40
CA LEU A 20 9.70 -49.66 -11.99
C LEU A 20 9.60 -49.58 -13.52
N LEU A 21 9.05 -50.60 -14.18
CA LEU A 21 8.79 -50.56 -15.63
C LEU A 21 7.71 -49.53 -16.01
N ILE A 22 6.66 -49.39 -15.20
CA ILE A 22 5.62 -48.36 -15.39
C ILE A 22 6.20 -46.96 -15.22
N ILE A 23 7.03 -46.74 -14.19
CA ILE A 23 7.71 -45.46 -13.95
C ILE A 23 8.66 -45.14 -15.11
N ALA A 24 9.43 -46.12 -15.61
CA ALA A 24 10.31 -45.92 -16.77
C ALA A 24 9.52 -45.57 -18.05
N LEU A 25 8.35 -46.17 -18.26
CA LEU A 25 7.44 -45.82 -19.36
C LEU A 25 6.90 -44.39 -19.23
N LEU A 26 6.50 -43.98 -18.02
CA LEU A 26 6.04 -42.61 -17.76
C LEU A 26 7.14 -41.57 -17.98
N ILE A 27 8.37 -41.86 -17.53
CA ILE A 27 9.54 -41.00 -17.77
C ILE A 27 9.85 -40.91 -19.27
N SER A 28 9.76 -42.03 -20.00
CA SER A 28 9.95 -42.07 -21.46
C SER A 28 8.89 -41.25 -22.20
N MET A 29 7.62 -41.28 -21.76
CA MET A 29 6.56 -40.44 -22.33
C MET A 29 6.79 -38.95 -22.08
N ILE A 30 7.30 -38.56 -20.90
CA ILE A 30 7.66 -37.17 -20.59
C ILE A 30 8.86 -36.73 -21.44
N ALA A 31 9.90 -37.56 -21.57
CA ALA A 31 11.06 -37.26 -22.40
C ALA A 31 10.69 -37.09 -23.88
N LYS A 32 9.75 -37.89 -24.41
CA LYS A 32 9.23 -37.73 -25.77
C LYS A 32 8.47 -36.41 -25.96
N LYS A 33 7.68 -36.00 -24.96
CA LYS A 33 6.94 -34.71 -24.95
C LYS A 33 7.87 -33.49 -24.85
N VAL A 34 9.07 -33.66 -24.30
CA VAL A 34 10.12 -32.62 -24.26
C VAL A 34 10.94 -32.61 -25.55
N SER A 35 11.15 -33.76 -26.20
CA SER A 35 11.85 -33.86 -27.49
C SER A 35 11.09 -33.27 -28.68
N ASP A 36 9.75 -33.21 -28.62
CA ASP A 36 8.92 -32.63 -29.70
C ASP A 36 8.80 -31.09 -29.64
N LYS A 37 9.50 -30.43 -28.69
CA LYS A 37 9.64 -28.98 -28.64
C LYS A 37 11.10 -28.57 -28.87
N GLU A 38 11.59 -28.79 -30.08
CA GLU A 38 12.80 -28.09 -30.53
C GLU A 38 12.47 -26.65 -30.92
N VAL A 39 13.19 -25.78 -30.22
CA VAL A 39 13.38 -24.35 -30.44
C VAL A 39 14.25 -24.18 -31.69
N SER A 40 13.81 -23.35 -32.63
CA SER A 40 14.63 -22.85 -33.73
C SER A 40 15.70 -21.88 -33.19
N GLU A 41 16.99 -22.17 -33.40
CA GLU A 41 18.10 -21.23 -33.19
C GLU A 41 18.10 -20.09 -34.24
N PRO A 42 18.50 -18.85 -33.87
CA PRO A 42 18.81 -17.82 -34.84
C PRO A 42 20.30 -17.85 -35.24
N LYS A 43 20.52 -17.83 -36.55
CA LYS A 43 21.82 -17.62 -37.22
C LYS A 43 22.41 -16.25 -36.86
N GLN A 44 23.67 -16.21 -36.43
CA GLN A 44 24.47 -14.98 -36.38
C GLN A 44 24.77 -14.49 -37.81
N GLU A 45 24.37 -13.26 -38.14
CA GLU A 45 25.01 -12.49 -39.21
C GLU A 45 25.03 -10.99 -38.87
N LYS A 46 26.26 -10.45 -38.86
CA LYS A 46 26.74 -9.05 -38.89
C LYS A 46 25.90 -7.91 -38.29
N THR A 47 26.50 -7.36 -37.25
CA THR A 47 26.48 -5.98 -36.75
C THR A 47 26.03 -4.94 -37.78
N THR A 48 24.86 -4.36 -37.55
CA THR A 48 24.60 -2.95 -37.86
C THR A 48 24.12 -2.33 -36.56
N GLU A 49 24.93 -1.45 -35.99
CA GLU A 49 24.57 -0.65 -34.81
C GLU A 49 23.29 0.11 -35.08
N THR A 50 22.16 -0.42 -34.61
CA THR A 50 20.96 0.37 -34.45
C THR A 50 20.95 0.77 -32.99
N LYS A 51 21.27 2.04 -32.72
CA LYS A 51 21.02 2.71 -31.44
C LYS A 51 19.65 2.29 -30.94
N LYS A 52 19.60 1.44 -29.90
CA LYS A 52 18.41 1.34 -29.07
C LYS A 52 18.26 2.69 -28.39
N GLU A 53 17.39 3.52 -28.98
CA GLU A 53 16.84 4.68 -28.30
C GLU A 53 16.30 4.21 -26.96
N ASN A 54 17.00 4.60 -25.91
CA ASN A 54 16.51 4.62 -24.56
C ASN A 54 15.39 5.66 -24.55
N LYS A 55 14.16 5.26 -24.88
CA LYS A 55 12.97 6.07 -24.60
C LYS A 55 12.89 6.18 -23.09
N LYS A 56 13.48 7.25 -22.53
CA LYS A 56 13.13 7.77 -21.22
C LYS A 56 11.59 7.82 -21.18
N GLN A 57 10.99 6.92 -20.42
CA GLN A 57 9.61 7.05 -20.03
C GLN A 57 9.55 8.35 -19.22
N GLN A 58 9.08 9.41 -19.86
CA GLN A 58 8.88 10.69 -19.20
C GLN A 58 7.81 10.45 -18.14
N THR A 59 8.24 10.33 -16.90
CA THR A 59 7.33 10.14 -15.78
C THR A 59 6.57 11.46 -15.61
N ASN A 60 5.23 11.42 -15.67
CA ASN A 60 4.35 12.58 -15.44
C ASN A 60 4.31 12.98 -13.95
N LEU A 61 5.42 12.80 -13.23
CA LEU A 61 5.48 13.03 -11.80
C LEU A 61 5.41 14.54 -11.50
N PRO A 62 4.68 14.94 -10.45
CA PRO A 62 4.60 16.33 -10.05
C PRO A 62 5.98 16.84 -9.64
N LYS A 63 6.31 18.08 -10.04
CA LYS A 63 7.50 18.74 -9.51
C LYS A 63 7.14 19.41 -8.20
N VAL A 64 7.55 18.81 -7.09
CA VAL A 64 7.28 19.34 -5.75
C VAL A 64 8.47 20.16 -5.22
N LYS A 65 8.16 21.21 -4.45
CA LYS A 65 9.18 21.92 -3.67
C LYS A 65 9.61 21.02 -2.51
N LYS A 66 10.92 20.81 -2.37
CA LYS A 66 11.47 20.07 -1.23
C LYS A 66 11.22 20.84 0.07
N ILE A 67 10.81 20.12 1.11
CA ILE A 67 10.59 20.66 2.45
C ILE A 67 11.79 20.30 3.30
N ASN A 68 12.35 21.27 4.01
CA ASN A 68 13.41 20.98 4.96
C ASN A 68 12.80 20.25 6.16
N GLN A 69 13.14 18.97 6.30
CA GLN A 69 12.68 18.10 7.38
C GLN A 69 13.85 17.79 8.34
N SER A 70 14.93 18.56 8.28
CA SER A 70 16.02 18.51 9.24
C SER A 70 15.65 19.25 10.52
N GLY A 71 16.00 18.67 11.67
CA GLY A 71 15.75 19.25 12.98
C GLY A 71 14.51 18.69 13.65
N ASP A 72 14.18 19.28 14.80
CA ASP A 72 13.12 18.78 15.65
C ASP A 72 11.74 19.10 15.04
N PRO A 73 10.78 18.16 15.11
CA PRO A 73 9.42 18.39 14.68
C PRO A 73 8.83 19.68 15.28
N TYR A 74 8.07 20.42 14.48
CA TYR A 74 7.39 21.67 14.86
C TYR A 74 8.25 22.92 15.13
N GLU A 75 9.57 22.88 14.98
CA GLU A 75 10.40 24.09 15.21
C GLU A 75 10.55 24.99 13.96
N ASN A 76 10.82 24.39 12.79
CA ASN A 76 11.13 25.13 11.55
C ASN A 76 10.10 24.81 10.45
N THR A 77 8.83 25.00 10.77
CA THR A 77 7.74 24.58 9.88
C THR A 77 7.47 25.58 8.76
N VAL A 78 6.88 25.07 7.68
CA VAL A 78 6.33 25.87 6.59
C VAL A 78 4.81 25.79 6.57
N THR A 79 4.15 26.83 6.06
CA THR A 79 2.72 26.79 5.76
C THR A 79 2.50 26.36 4.32
N VAL A 80 1.66 25.35 4.11
CA VAL A 80 1.21 24.91 2.80
C VAL A 80 0.43 26.03 2.14
N SER A 81 0.79 26.37 0.90
CA SER A 81 0.17 27.47 0.14
C SER A 81 -0.64 27.00 -1.07
N ASP A 82 -0.30 25.85 -1.66
CA ASP A 82 -1.00 25.27 -2.81
C ASP A 82 -2.14 24.35 -2.35
N LEU A 83 -3.14 24.93 -1.69
CA LEU A 83 -4.17 24.19 -0.95
C LEU A 83 -5.05 23.31 -1.85
N ASP A 84 -5.23 23.68 -3.11
CA ASP A 84 -6.01 22.92 -4.09
C ASP A 84 -5.28 21.70 -4.63
N SER A 85 -3.96 21.62 -4.47
CA SER A 85 -3.14 20.53 -4.99
C SER A 85 -3.27 19.26 -4.17
N ILE A 86 -3.39 18.12 -4.86
CA ILE A 86 -3.31 16.79 -4.23
C ILE A 86 -1.87 16.41 -3.84
N TYR A 87 -0.89 17.17 -4.35
CA TYR A 87 0.55 16.98 -4.13
C TYR A 87 1.09 17.92 -3.04
N ILE A 88 0.32 18.11 -1.97
CA ILE A 88 0.80 18.79 -0.77
C ILE A 88 1.42 17.78 0.21
N LEU A 89 2.48 18.18 0.89
CA LEU A 89 2.96 17.48 2.08
C LEU A 89 2.36 18.13 3.31
N VAL A 90 1.67 17.34 4.13
CA VAL A 90 1.22 17.75 5.46
C VAL A 90 1.85 16.79 6.45
N ASN A 91 2.68 17.31 7.34
CA ASN A 91 3.42 16.54 8.34
C ASN A 91 3.94 17.51 9.42
N LYS A 92 4.76 17.05 10.37
CA LYS A 92 5.27 17.90 11.46
C LYS A 92 6.18 19.08 11.04
N TYR A 93 6.52 19.19 9.76
CA TYR A 93 7.34 20.25 9.18
C TYR A 93 6.56 21.14 8.19
N SER A 94 5.35 20.75 7.79
CA SER A 94 4.53 21.42 6.78
C SER A 94 3.07 21.40 7.20
N GLY A 95 2.55 22.56 7.63
CA GLY A 95 1.22 22.70 8.21
C GLY A 95 0.24 23.42 7.30
N LEU A 96 -1.04 23.07 7.42
CA LEU A 96 -2.18 23.72 6.80
C LEU A 96 -2.61 24.96 7.63
N PRO A 97 -3.15 26.01 6.98
CA PRO A 97 -3.79 27.12 7.66
C PRO A 97 -4.94 26.65 8.57
N ALA A 98 -5.16 27.36 9.68
CA ALA A 98 -6.18 26.99 10.65
C ALA A 98 -7.62 27.10 10.12
N ASP A 99 -7.84 27.99 9.15
CA ASP A 99 -9.12 28.25 8.48
C ASP A 99 -9.30 27.44 7.19
N TYR A 100 -8.35 26.57 6.84
CA TYR A 100 -8.45 25.77 5.63
C TYR A 100 -9.45 24.61 5.81
N GLU A 101 -10.47 24.63 4.96
CA GLU A 101 -11.40 23.53 4.69
C GLU A 101 -11.52 23.35 3.16
N PRO A 102 -11.30 22.14 2.62
CA PRO A 102 -11.47 21.92 1.19
C PRO A 102 -12.90 22.20 0.74
N SER A 103 -13.06 22.93 -0.36
CA SER A 103 -14.39 23.32 -0.88
C SER A 103 -15.11 22.19 -1.64
N ASP A 104 -14.41 21.10 -1.95
CA ASP A 104 -14.84 19.98 -2.79
C ASP A 104 -15.06 18.68 -1.99
N LEU A 105 -15.34 18.78 -0.68
CA LEU A 105 -15.63 17.62 0.16
C LEU A 105 -16.95 16.93 -0.23
N VAL A 106 -16.89 15.62 -0.44
CA VAL A 106 -18.04 14.76 -0.71
C VAL A 106 -18.03 13.55 0.24
N GLN A 107 -19.20 12.97 0.51
CA GLN A 107 -19.32 11.78 1.34
C GLN A 107 -18.74 10.55 0.62
N VAL A 108 -18.20 9.62 1.41
CA VAL A 108 -17.72 8.30 0.94
C VAL A 108 -18.39 7.19 1.75
N PRO A 109 -18.45 5.95 1.24
CA PRO A 109 -18.93 4.81 2.01
C PRO A 109 -18.13 4.62 3.31
N SER A 110 -18.85 4.46 4.42
CA SER A 110 -18.26 4.27 5.75
C SER A 110 -18.86 3.07 6.48
N SER A 111 -18.09 2.51 7.42
CA SER A 111 -18.65 1.56 8.39
C SER A 111 -19.61 2.33 9.29
N GLY A 112 -20.89 1.95 9.31
CA GLY A 112 -22.07 2.74 9.72
C GLY A 112 -22.14 3.31 11.15
N GLU A 113 -21.02 3.49 11.84
CA GLU A 113 -20.89 4.25 13.09
C GLU A 113 -20.71 5.76 12.83
N ASN A 114 -20.16 6.14 11.68
CA ASN A 114 -20.01 7.54 11.26
C ASN A 114 -20.53 7.73 9.83
N GLU A 115 -21.74 8.26 9.68
CA GLU A 115 -22.38 8.48 8.37
C GLU A 115 -21.83 9.72 7.63
N ASN A 116 -20.97 10.52 8.26
CA ASN A 116 -20.47 11.77 7.68
C ASN A 116 -18.96 11.76 7.44
N VAL A 117 -18.45 10.67 6.86
CA VAL A 117 -17.07 10.59 6.41
C VAL A 117 -16.94 11.24 5.04
N ARG A 118 -16.06 12.26 4.94
CA ARG A 118 -15.92 13.08 3.73
C ARG A 118 -14.47 13.16 3.27
N MET A 119 -14.26 13.14 1.96
CA MET A 119 -12.97 13.33 1.31
C MET A 119 -13.11 14.37 0.20
N ARG A 120 -12.00 14.96 -0.25
CA ARG A 120 -12.00 15.76 -1.49
C ARG A 120 -12.49 14.89 -2.64
N LYS A 121 -13.29 15.48 -3.54
CA LYS A 121 -14.00 14.75 -4.60
C LYS A 121 -13.13 13.77 -5.39
N GLU A 122 -11.94 14.20 -5.83
CA GLU A 122 -11.04 13.33 -6.59
C GLU A 122 -10.56 12.11 -5.79
N ALA A 123 -10.23 12.31 -4.50
CA ALA A 123 -9.84 11.24 -3.61
C ALA A 123 -11.03 10.31 -3.27
N ALA A 124 -12.22 10.86 -3.11
CA ALA A 124 -13.45 10.10 -2.88
C ALA A 124 -13.77 9.16 -4.06
N GLU A 125 -13.76 9.67 -5.29
CA GLU A 125 -13.99 8.88 -6.51
C GLU A 125 -12.95 7.76 -6.69
N ALA A 126 -11.70 8.01 -6.28
CA ALA A 126 -10.66 7.00 -6.27
C ALA A 126 -10.87 5.95 -5.17
N PHE A 127 -11.30 6.38 -3.99
CA PHE A 127 -11.55 5.49 -2.86
C PHE A 127 -12.74 4.56 -3.13
N GLU A 128 -13.82 5.06 -3.72
CA GLU A 128 -14.98 4.24 -4.13
C GLU A 128 -14.58 3.12 -5.10
N LYS A 129 -13.69 3.39 -6.06
CA LYS A 129 -13.16 2.36 -6.98
C LYS A 129 -12.31 1.31 -6.26
N LEU A 130 -11.56 1.73 -5.24
CA LEU A 130 -10.78 0.81 -4.40
C LEU A 130 -11.72 -0.09 -3.58
N ILE A 131 -12.79 0.47 -3.00
CA ILE A 131 -13.83 -0.30 -2.28
C ILE A 131 -14.52 -1.29 -3.23
N GLU A 132 -14.93 -0.85 -4.42
CA GLU A 132 -15.56 -1.72 -5.42
C GLU A 132 -14.65 -2.89 -5.78
N THR A 133 -13.36 -2.62 -5.98
CA THR A 133 -12.38 -3.66 -6.30
C THR A 133 -12.17 -4.60 -5.13
N ALA A 134 -12.03 -4.09 -3.90
CA ALA A 134 -11.95 -4.90 -2.68
C ALA A 134 -13.14 -5.85 -2.55
N SER A 135 -14.35 -5.36 -2.84
CA SER A 135 -15.56 -6.18 -2.84
C SER A 135 -15.52 -7.29 -3.89
N ASN A 136 -15.04 -6.99 -5.11
CA ASN A 136 -14.87 -7.98 -6.17
C ASN A 136 -13.80 -9.05 -5.82
N GLU A 137 -12.80 -8.68 -5.04
CA GLU A 137 -11.78 -9.60 -4.48
C GLU A 137 -12.27 -10.35 -3.23
N GLY A 138 -13.51 -10.10 -2.80
CA GLY A 138 -14.20 -10.87 -1.77
C GLY A 138 -13.98 -10.39 -0.34
N PHE A 139 -13.56 -9.14 -0.13
CA PHE A 139 -13.40 -8.58 1.21
C PHE A 139 -14.02 -7.19 1.37
N ILE A 140 -14.20 -6.78 2.62
CA ILE A 140 -14.79 -5.48 2.97
C ILE A 140 -13.66 -4.46 3.07
N LEU A 141 -13.90 -3.27 2.55
CA LEU A 141 -13.07 -2.09 2.78
C LEU A 141 -14.01 -0.90 2.91
N ASN A 142 -13.95 -0.19 4.04
CA ASN A 142 -14.78 1.00 4.27
C ASN A 142 -13.95 2.08 4.97
N ALA A 143 -14.41 3.33 4.87
CA ALA A 143 -13.82 4.41 5.68
C ALA A 143 -14.34 4.35 7.12
N CYS A 144 -13.43 4.61 8.06
CA CYS A 144 -13.73 4.86 9.46
C CYS A 144 -13.69 6.35 9.80
N SER A 145 -12.68 7.06 9.27
CA SER A 145 -12.46 8.49 9.47
C SER A 145 -11.76 9.07 8.24
N ALA A 146 -12.06 10.32 7.87
CA ALA A 146 -11.41 11.01 6.76
C ALA A 146 -11.26 12.49 7.10
N TYR A 147 -11.88 13.44 6.39
CA TYR A 147 -11.72 14.86 6.70
C TYR A 147 -12.01 15.18 8.17
N ARG A 148 -11.04 15.86 8.81
CA ARG A 148 -11.15 16.42 10.16
C ARG A 148 -10.83 17.90 10.11
N SER A 149 -11.72 18.75 10.62
CA SER A 149 -11.45 20.18 10.70
C SER A 149 -10.33 20.48 11.68
N TYR A 150 -9.71 21.66 11.54
CA TYR A 150 -8.71 22.15 12.49
C TYR A 150 -9.22 22.14 13.93
N ALA A 151 -10.47 22.58 14.14
CA ALA A 151 -11.10 22.60 15.46
C ALA A 151 -11.25 21.19 16.04
N TYR A 152 -11.72 20.23 15.25
CA TYR A 152 -11.81 18.83 15.69
C TYR A 152 -10.43 18.28 16.09
N GLN A 153 -9.40 18.55 15.28
CA GLN A 153 -8.03 18.13 15.59
C GLN A 153 -7.50 18.79 16.86
N THR A 154 -7.91 20.03 17.15
CA THR A 154 -7.57 20.75 18.38
C THR A 154 -8.14 20.04 19.61
N ASP A 155 -9.42 19.69 19.58
CA ASP A 155 -10.04 18.98 20.70
C ASP A 155 -9.42 17.60 20.90
N LEU A 156 -9.17 16.86 19.81
CA LEU A 156 -8.53 15.55 19.85
C LEU A 156 -7.12 15.61 20.46
N PHE A 157 -6.28 16.52 19.98
CA PHE A 157 -4.91 16.68 20.48
C PHE A 157 -4.90 17.09 21.95
N ASN A 158 -5.72 18.08 22.34
CA ASN A 158 -5.78 18.55 23.71
C ASN A 158 -6.27 17.45 24.67
N SER A 159 -7.26 16.65 24.27
CA SER A 159 -7.73 15.51 25.05
C SER A 159 -6.64 14.44 25.24
N GLY A 160 -5.89 14.15 24.18
CA GLY A 160 -4.77 13.21 24.22
C GLY A 160 -3.64 13.69 25.13
N ALA A 161 -3.23 14.95 24.99
CA ALA A 161 -2.20 15.59 25.79
C ALA A 161 -2.58 15.70 27.27
N ALA A 162 -3.83 16.03 27.58
CA ALA A 162 -4.33 16.08 28.96
C ALA A 162 -4.29 14.70 29.64
N SER A 163 -4.51 13.63 28.87
CA SER A 163 -4.60 12.26 29.40
C SER A 163 -3.24 11.56 29.51
N ASN A 164 -2.33 11.82 28.55
CA ASN A 164 -1.08 11.05 28.40
C ASN A 164 0.20 11.89 28.41
N GLY A 165 0.09 13.22 28.44
CA GLY A 165 1.21 14.16 28.29
C GLY A 165 1.50 14.55 26.84
N GLU A 166 2.12 15.71 26.64
CA GLU A 166 2.36 16.29 25.31
C GLU A 166 3.33 15.48 24.45
N GLU A 167 4.40 14.92 25.03
CA GLU A 167 5.37 14.10 24.29
C GLU A 167 4.72 12.81 23.73
N TYR A 168 3.89 12.14 24.54
CA TYR A 168 3.12 11.00 24.08
C TYR A 168 2.09 11.44 23.04
N ALA A 169 1.42 12.58 23.26
CA ALA A 169 0.46 13.12 22.31
C ALA A 169 1.11 13.40 20.96
N ASP A 170 2.29 14.03 20.91
CA ASP A 170 3.02 14.31 19.68
C ASP A 170 3.51 13.06 18.96
N ARG A 171 3.69 11.93 19.65
CA ARG A 171 4.10 10.66 19.02
C ARG A 171 2.96 10.02 18.23
N TYR A 172 1.74 10.04 18.77
CA TYR A 172 0.57 9.32 18.22
C TYR A 172 -0.47 10.23 17.57
N TRP A 173 -0.48 11.51 17.92
CA TRP A 173 -1.37 12.52 17.36
C TRP A 173 -0.57 13.66 16.74
N THR A 174 -1.11 14.20 15.67
CA THR A 174 -0.59 15.41 15.04
C THR A 174 -1.19 16.64 15.69
N ARG A 175 -0.37 17.69 15.85
CA ARG A 175 -0.86 19.00 16.29
C ARG A 175 -1.85 19.58 15.26
N PRO A 176 -2.81 20.43 15.67
CA PRO A 176 -3.74 21.08 14.75
C PRO A 176 -3.01 21.80 13.62
N GLY A 177 -3.50 21.65 12.38
CA GLY A 177 -2.82 22.13 11.17
C GLY A 177 -1.81 21.15 10.58
N TYR A 178 -1.33 20.17 11.34
CA TYR A 178 -0.33 19.20 10.87
C TYR A 178 -0.89 17.79 10.64
N SER A 179 -2.21 17.63 10.77
CA SER A 179 -2.92 16.39 10.43
C SER A 179 -3.27 16.35 8.94
N GLU A 180 -2.90 15.28 8.25
CA GLU A 180 -3.28 15.10 6.84
C GLU A 180 -4.81 15.01 6.65
N HIS A 181 -5.56 14.63 7.69
CA HIS A 181 -7.03 14.60 7.62
C HIS A 181 -7.63 15.97 7.30
N GLN A 182 -7.01 17.08 7.71
CA GLN A 182 -7.50 18.41 7.37
C GLN A 182 -7.42 18.70 5.85
N SER A 183 -6.55 17.99 5.12
CA SER A 183 -6.49 18.12 3.65
C SER A 183 -7.69 17.50 2.93
N GLY A 184 -8.44 16.61 3.59
CA GLY A 184 -9.45 15.78 2.93
C GLY A 184 -8.89 14.74 1.95
N LEU A 185 -7.57 14.51 1.95
CA LEU A 185 -6.88 13.52 1.11
C LEU A 185 -6.48 12.25 1.88
N ALA A 186 -6.70 12.22 3.19
CA ALA A 186 -6.41 11.07 4.04
C ALA A 186 -7.71 10.34 4.45
N VAL A 187 -7.62 9.02 4.59
CA VAL A 187 -8.69 8.17 5.10
C VAL A 187 -8.11 7.07 5.99
N ASP A 188 -8.66 6.94 7.18
CA ASP A 188 -8.48 5.78 8.04
C ASP A 188 -9.50 4.73 7.61
N ILE A 189 -9.01 3.56 7.22
CA ILE A 189 -9.83 2.48 6.69
C ILE A 189 -10.05 1.37 7.70
N ARG A 190 -11.07 0.56 7.45
CA ARG A 190 -11.26 -0.73 8.10
C ARG A 190 -11.56 -1.79 7.07
N MET A 191 -11.06 -2.99 7.33
CA MET A 191 -11.27 -4.18 6.49
C MET A 191 -12.28 -5.15 7.13
N ASP A 192 -12.97 -4.64 8.15
CA ASP A 192 -14.13 -5.14 8.86
C ASP A 192 -15.12 -3.97 9.01
N ASN A 193 -16.31 -4.23 9.56
CA ASN A 193 -17.32 -3.17 9.82
C ASN A 193 -17.24 -2.66 11.27
N ASP A 194 -16.06 -2.68 11.87
CA ASP A 194 -15.81 -2.25 13.25
C ASP A 194 -14.84 -1.07 13.20
N CYS A 195 -15.07 0.01 13.94
CA CYS A 195 -14.19 1.18 13.98
C CYS A 195 -13.41 1.31 15.30
N SER A 196 -13.58 0.37 16.24
CA SER A 196 -13.06 0.46 17.61
C SER A 196 -11.56 0.20 17.73
N ASP A 197 -11.01 -0.72 16.93
CA ASP A 197 -9.57 -1.06 16.90
C ASP A 197 -8.93 -0.92 15.49
N LEU A 198 -8.47 0.29 15.13
CA LEU A 198 -7.89 0.53 13.81
C LEU A 198 -6.64 -0.33 13.52
N ASP A 199 -5.90 -0.73 14.55
CA ASP A 199 -4.69 -1.54 14.41
C ASP A 199 -5.00 -2.93 13.83
N ALA A 200 -6.23 -3.43 14.00
CA ALA A 200 -6.67 -4.72 13.49
C ALA A 200 -6.51 -4.89 11.96
N VAL A 201 -6.44 -3.78 11.20
CA VAL A 201 -6.22 -3.79 9.74
C VAL A 201 -4.99 -4.62 9.36
N ARG A 202 -3.88 -4.51 10.10
CA ARG A 202 -2.63 -5.24 9.78
C ARG A 202 -2.77 -6.77 9.89
N ASN A 203 -3.79 -7.24 10.61
CA ASN A 203 -4.03 -8.67 10.84
C ASN A 203 -5.06 -9.25 9.87
N ASN A 204 -5.64 -8.42 8.98
CA ASN A 204 -6.62 -8.89 8.01
C ASN A 204 -5.93 -9.73 6.92
N SER A 205 -6.55 -10.83 6.49
CA SER A 205 -5.99 -11.72 5.46
C SER A 205 -5.80 -11.08 4.09
N HIS A 206 -6.44 -9.93 3.84
CA HIS A 206 -6.32 -9.16 2.59
C HIS A 206 -5.40 -7.93 2.72
N TYR A 207 -4.72 -7.74 3.85
CA TYR A 207 -3.85 -6.58 4.05
C TYR A 207 -2.72 -6.52 3.01
N ASP A 208 -2.07 -7.64 2.72
CA ASP A 208 -1.01 -7.69 1.68
C ASP A 208 -1.56 -7.31 0.30
N TRP A 209 -2.78 -7.76 -0.03
CA TRP A 209 -3.44 -7.35 -1.26
C TRP A 209 -3.65 -5.83 -1.30
N LEU A 210 -4.10 -5.22 -0.20
CA LEU A 210 -4.29 -3.76 -0.14
C LEU A 210 -2.96 -3.04 -0.41
N LEU A 211 -1.87 -3.45 0.24
CA LEU A 211 -0.55 -2.84 0.06
C LEU A 211 -0.04 -2.97 -1.38
N GLU A 212 -0.29 -4.11 -2.03
CA GLU A 212 0.11 -4.37 -3.42
C GLU A 212 -0.73 -3.61 -4.45
N ASN A 213 -1.97 -3.24 -4.12
CA ASN A 213 -2.94 -2.75 -5.12
C ASN A 213 -3.40 -1.30 -4.93
N MET A 214 -3.38 -0.74 -3.71
CA MET A 214 -3.92 0.61 -3.43
C MET A 214 -3.29 1.72 -4.29
N HIS A 215 -2.03 1.55 -4.69
CA HIS A 215 -1.30 2.53 -5.51
C HIS A 215 -1.91 2.69 -6.91
N MET A 216 -2.57 1.65 -7.43
CA MET A 216 -3.28 1.72 -8.72
C MET A 216 -4.48 2.66 -8.68
N TYR A 217 -4.97 2.97 -7.47
CA TYR A 217 -6.07 3.91 -7.21
C TYR A 217 -5.55 5.25 -6.69
N GLY A 218 -4.24 5.46 -6.62
CA GLY A 218 -3.64 6.71 -6.15
C GLY A 218 -3.47 6.82 -4.64
N PHE A 219 -3.64 5.73 -3.90
CA PHE A 219 -3.41 5.68 -2.45
C PHE A 219 -2.04 5.11 -2.10
N ILE A 220 -1.49 5.57 -0.98
CA ILE A 220 -0.32 4.99 -0.33
C ILE A 220 -0.62 4.69 1.13
N LEU A 221 0.10 3.72 1.72
CA LEU A 221 0.20 3.58 3.16
C LEU A 221 1.07 4.74 3.65
N ARG A 222 0.47 5.67 4.39
CA ARG A 222 1.15 6.93 4.72
C ARG A 222 2.26 6.76 5.74
N TYR A 223 2.08 5.82 6.68
CA TYR A 223 3.00 5.56 7.79
C TYR A 223 3.39 4.06 7.85
N PRO A 224 4.27 3.59 6.96
CA PRO A 224 4.78 2.21 6.97
C PRO A 224 5.63 1.88 8.21
N ASP A 225 5.65 0.60 8.58
CA ASP A 225 6.40 0.08 9.75
C ASP A 225 7.90 0.40 9.72
N ASP A 226 8.52 0.45 8.53
CA ASP A 226 9.95 0.66 8.34
C ASP A 226 10.33 2.13 8.09
N LYS A 227 9.41 3.08 8.28
CA LYS A 227 9.58 4.49 7.90
C LYS A 227 9.31 5.51 9.01
N GLU A 228 9.16 5.09 10.28
CA GLU A 228 8.95 6.01 11.41
C GLU A 228 10.07 7.07 11.52
N ASP A 229 11.32 6.73 11.17
CA ASP A 229 12.44 7.69 11.16
C ASP A 229 12.30 8.76 10.07
N LYS A 230 11.52 8.51 9.01
CA LYS A 230 11.22 9.45 7.92
C LYS A 230 9.97 10.26 8.20
N THR A 231 8.88 9.58 8.55
CA THR A 231 7.56 10.20 8.73
C THR A 231 7.42 10.92 10.07
N LYS A 232 8.23 10.52 11.07
CA LYS A 232 8.14 10.97 12.47
C LYS A 232 6.80 10.64 13.13
N ILE A 233 6.04 9.70 12.57
CA ILE A 233 4.75 9.20 13.06
C ILE A 233 4.88 7.69 13.18
N ALA A 234 4.37 7.15 14.29
CA ALA A 234 4.34 5.72 14.53
C ALA A 234 3.58 4.99 13.41
N PRO A 235 3.86 3.70 13.15
CA PRO A 235 3.22 3.00 12.04
C PRO A 235 1.70 2.89 12.19
N GLU A 236 0.97 3.17 11.11
CA GLU A 236 -0.50 3.14 11.07
C GLU A 236 -0.96 2.34 9.85
N SER A 237 -1.29 1.06 10.06
CA SER A 237 -1.71 0.14 8.99
C SER A 237 -3.02 0.54 8.30
N TRP A 238 -3.83 1.38 8.96
CA TRP A 238 -5.13 1.83 8.49
C TRP A 238 -5.09 3.14 7.70
N HIS A 239 -4.02 3.92 7.79
CA HIS A 239 -4.02 5.31 7.31
C HIS A 239 -3.54 5.40 5.86
N LEU A 240 -4.48 5.64 4.95
CA LEU A 240 -4.22 5.81 3.53
C LEU A 240 -4.21 7.28 3.14
N ARG A 241 -3.25 7.66 2.29
CA ARG A 241 -3.13 9.01 1.72
C ARG A 241 -3.30 8.99 0.22
N TYR A 242 -4.22 9.79 -0.31
CA TYR A 242 -4.38 10.02 -1.75
C TYR A 242 -3.33 11.00 -2.28
N VAL A 243 -2.60 10.59 -3.32
CA VAL A 243 -1.58 11.40 -4.00
C VAL A 243 -1.68 11.32 -5.53
N GLY A 244 -2.77 10.75 -6.05
CA GLY A 244 -2.93 10.44 -7.47
C GLY A 244 -2.14 9.22 -7.92
N GLN A 245 -2.62 8.56 -8.98
CA GLN A 245 -2.13 7.26 -9.44
C GLN A 245 -0.64 7.24 -9.82
N ASP A 246 -0.18 8.27 -10.54
CA ASP A 246 1.20 8.33 -11.03
C ASP A 246 2.22 8.42 -9.88
N LEU A 247 1.96 9.30 -8.90
CA LEU A 247 2.85 9.46 -7.75
C LEU A 247 2.75 8.24 -6.82
N ALA A 248 1.55 7.74 -6.52
CA ALA A 248 1.40 6.56 -5.68
C ALA A 248 2.15 5.35 -6.26
N THR A 249 2.01 5.12 -7.56
CA THR A 249 2.72 4.04 -8.27
C THR A 249 4.23 4.23 -8.25
N TYR A 250 4.71 5.47 -8.36
CA TYR A 250 6.14 5.76 -8.23
C TYR A 250 6.66 5.47 -6.83
N LEU A 251 5.95 5.90 -5.78
CA LEU A 251 6.33 5.66 -4.40
C LEU A 251 6.37 4.16 -4.08
N TYR A 252 5.33 3.42 -4.48
CA TYR A 252 5.24 1.97 -4.34
C TYR A 252 6.43 1.26 -5.01
N LYS A 253 6.70 1.55 -6.29
CA LYS A 253 7.79 0.90 -7.05
C LYS A 253 9.19 1.20 -6.51
N ASN A 254 9.37 2.29 -5.78
CA ASN A 254 10.66 2.71 -5.24
C ASN A 254 10.77 2.49 -3.72
N ASN A 255 9.76 1.90 -3.08
CA ASN A 255 9.69 1.70 -1.63
C ASN A 255 9.94 3.01 -0.83
N LEU A 256 9.25 4.08 -1.24
CA LEU A 256 9.38 5.42 -0.66
C LEU A 256 8.15 5.81 0.15
N ALA A 257 8.37 6.40 1.32
CA ALA A 257 7.37 7.20 2.01
C ALA A 257 7.17 8.55 1.30
N LEU A 258 6.05 9.21 1.56
CA LEU A 258 5.79 10.54 1.02
C LEU A 258 6.87 11.53 1.46
N ASP A 259 7.29 11.51 2.74
CA ASP A 259 8.29 12.42 3.29
C ASP A 259 9.64 12.34 2.55
N GLU A 260 10.09 11.13 2.17
CA GLU A 260 11.31 10.90 1.38
C GLU A 260 11.19 11.56 -0.02
N TYR A 261 10.00 11.50 -0.63
CA TYR A 261 9.75 12.19 -1.90
C TYR A 261 9.83 13.71 -1.80
N TYR A 262 9.55 14.29 -0.63
CA TYR A 262 9.72 15.72 -0.37
C TYR A 262 11.08 16.09 0.24
N GLY A 263 11.96 15.09 0.46
CA GLY A 263 13.37 15.30 0.83
C GLY A 263 13.74 15.01 2.27
N ALA A 264 12.99 14.14 2.97
CA ALA A 264 13.44 13.52 4.22
C ALA A 264 14.63 12.56 4.01
#